data_AF-X8IWM9-F1
#
_entry.id   AF-X8IWM9-F1
#
_cell.length_a   1.000
_cell.length_b   1.000
_cell.length_c   1.000
_cell.angle_alpha   90.00
_cell.angle_beta   90.00
_cell.angle_gamma   90.00
#
_symmetry.space_group_name_H-M   'P 1'
#
loop_
_entity.id
_entity.type
_entity.pdbx_description
1 polymer ?
#
loop_
_entity_poly.entity_id
_entity_poly.type
_entity_poly.pdbx_seq_one_letter_code
_entity_poly.pdbx_strand_id
1 'polypeptide(L)'
;MDDSTRPHNDDPLPCIRDSKFFFEDSMVVIQIENVRFKVHKSILMESEVFSDMFTVAENVGRGGKNIEGSSADYPIKLEGVNASDFECLLELLYEK
;
A
#
# COMPACT_ATOMS: atom_id res chain seq x y z
N MET A 1 3.03 56.97 19.28
CA MET A 1 2.26 56.32 18.21
C MET A 1 3.24 55.94 17.13
N ASP A 2 3.69 54.69 17.13
CA ASP A 2 3.73 53.85 15.92
C ASP A 2 3.97 52.41 16.40
N ASP A 3 2.91 51.61 16.33
CA ASP A 3 2.97 50.16 16.50
C ASP A 3 2.99 49.60 15.08
N SER A 4 4.20 49.45 14.52
CA SER A 4 4.38 48.97 13.15
C SER A 4 4.41 47.44 13.16
N THR A 5 3.21 46.86 13.04
CA THR A 5 2.94 45.43 12.86
C THR A 5 3.79 44.84 11.74
N ARG A 6 4.71 43.94 12.10
CA ARG A 6 5.41 43.08 11.13
C ARG A 6 4.38 42.13 10.50
N PRO A 7 4.28 42.01 9.17
CA PRO A 7 3.43 40.98 8.59
C PRO A 7 4.05 39.61 8.88
N HIS A 8 3.46 38.88 9.83
CA HIS A 8 3.63 37.43 9.89
C HIS A 8 2.87 36.86 8.68
N ASN A 9 3.59 36.60 7.59
CA ASN A 9 3.09 35.73 6.55
C ASN A 9 3.07 34.31 7.12
N ASP A 10 1.98 33.95 7.78
CA ASP A 10 1.66 32.60 8.27
C ASP A 10 1.11 31.71 7.14
N ASP A 11 1.53 31.93 5.89
CA ASP A 11 1.18 31.00 4.81
C ASP A 11 2.00 29.72 4.99
N PRO A 12 1.35 28.55 5.18
CA PRO A 12 2.09 27.31 5.33
C PRO A 12 2.85 27.02 4.03
N LEU A 13 4.15 26.76 4.17
CA LEU A 13 5.01 26.40 3.04
C LEU A 13 4.42 25.19 2.30
N PRO A 14 4.54 25.13 0.96
CA PRO A 14 4.07 23.99 0.19
C PRO A 14 4.79 22.71 0.63
N CYS A 15 4.01 21.66 0.88
CA CYS A 15 4.54 20.34 1.23
C CYS A 15 5.23 19.72 0.02
N ILE A 16 6.56 19.69 0.02
CA ILE A 16 7.37 19.07 -1.02
C ILE A 16 7.66 17.62 -0.63
N ARG A 17 7.40 16.68 -1.54
CA ARG A 17 7.79 15.28 -1.38
C ARG A 17 9.28 15.15 -1.69
N ASP A 18 10.01 14.50 -0.79
CA ASP A 18 11.43 14.23 -1.00
C ASP A 18 11.61 13.18 -2.10
N SER A 19 12.41 13.47 -3.12
CA SER A 19 12.59 12.55 -4.24
C SER A 19 13.41 11.31 -3.90
N LYS A 20 14.12 11.30 -2.76
CA LYS A 20 15.01 10.21 -2.35
C LYS A 20 14.36 9.29 -1.33
N PHE A 21 13.46 9.82 -0.49
CA PHE A 21 12.84 9.11 0.64
C PHE A 21 11.31 9.26 0.67
N PHE A 22 10.68 9.48 -0.48
CA PHE A 22 9.23 9.33 -0.67
C PHE A 22 8.96 8.08 -1.50
N PHE A 23 9.01 6.91 -0.86
CA PHE A 23 8.78 5.64 -1.52
C PHE A 23 7.29 5.45 -1.82
N GLU A 24 6.99 5.03 -3.03
CA GLU A 24 5.66 4.57 -3.43
C GLU A 24 5.48 3.10 -3.02
N ASP A 25 5.93 2.75 -1.80
CA ASP A 25 5.77 1.40 -1.26
C ASP A 25 4.29 1.19 -0.96
N SER A 26 3.63 0.56 -1.93
CA SER A 26 2.19 0.38 -1.90
C SER A 26 1.86 -0.76 -0.96
N MET A 27 0.95 -0.49 -0.02
CA MET A 27 0.35 -1.53 0.78
C MET A 27 -0.69 -2.26 -0.07
N VAL A 28 -0.69 -3.59 0.03
CA VAL A 28 -1.73 -4.44 -0.56
C VAL A 28 -2.53 -5.11 0.55
N VAL A 29 -3.84 -5.20 0.36
CA VAL A 29 -4.73 -5.95 1.25
C VAL A 29 -5.07 -7.29 0.64
N ILE A 30 -4.71 -8.37 1.33
CA ILE A 30 -5.01 -9.75 0.96
C ILE A 30 -5.99 -10.31 1.99
N GLN A 31 -7.03 -10.99 1.52
CA GLN A 31 -7.95 -11.74 2.36
C GLN A 31 -7.80 -13.23 2.07
N ILE A 32 -7.54 -13.99 3.13
CA ILE A 32 -7.52 -15.45 3.13
C ILE A 32 -8.53 -15.89 4.18
N GLU A 33 -9.48 -16.73 3.79
CA GLU A 33 -10.58 -17.13 4.67
C GLU A 33 -11.31 -15.88 5.23
N ASN A 34 -11.34 -15.75 6.56
CA ASN A 34 -11.90 -14.60 7.29
C ASN A 34 -10.82 -13.64 7.82
N VAL A 35 -9.55 -13.81 7.46
CA VAL A 35 -8.41 -13.01 7.93
C VAL A 35 -7.96 -12.04 6.84
N ARG A 36 -7.61 -10.82 7.23
CA ARG A 36 -7.09 -9.79 6.32
C ARG A 36 -5.67 -9.41 6.69
N PHE A 37 -4.79 -9.46 5.71
CA PHE A 37 -3.40 -9.07 5.80
C PHE A 37 -3.20 -7.78 5.03
N LYS A 38 -2.55 -6.80 5.64
CA LYS A 38 -2.10 -5.58 4.96
C LYS A 38 -0.59 -5.54 5.02
N VAL A 39 0.06 -5.72 3.86
CA VAL A 39 1.51 -5.91 3.76
C VAL A 39 2.08 -5.05 2.63
N HIS A 40 3.39 -4.77 2.69
CA HIS A 40 4.08 -4.08 1.61
C HIS A 40 4.08 -4.94 0.35
N LYS A 41 3.65 -4.38 -0.78
CA LYS A 41 3.63 -5.09 -2.08
C LYS A 41 5.04 -5.55 -2.46
N SER A 42 6.05 -4.76 -2.14
CA SER A 42 7.47 -5.03 -2.41
C SER A 42 7.94 -6.39 -1.88
N ILE A 43 7.48 -6.80 -0.70
CA ILE A 43 7.91 -8.07 -0.08
C ILE A 43 7.36 -9.30 -0.81
N LEU A 44 6.21 -9.17 -1.47
CA LEU A 44 5.57 -10.24 -2.23
C LEU A 44 6.03 -10.26 -3.68
N MET A 45 6.50 -9.13 -4.23
CA MET A 45 6.96 -9.02 -5.62
C MET A 45 8.23 -9.83 -5.94
N GLU A 46 8.95 -10.34 -4.93
CA GLU A 46 10.02 -11.31 -5.16
C GLU A 46 9.51 -12.64 -5.74
N SER A 47 8.22 -12.93 -5.58
CA SER A 47 7.57 -14.09 -6.16
C SER A 47 6.91 -13.74 -7.50
N GLU A 48 7.25 -14.49 -8.55
CA GLU A 48 6.66 -14.35 -9.89
C GLU A 48 5.13 -14.46 -9.85
N VAL A 49 4.60 -15.38 -9.03
CA VAL A 49 3.16 -15.60 -8.87
C VAL A 49 2.44 -14.35 -8.36
N PHE A 50 2.98 -13.71 -7.32
CA PHE A 50 2.38 -12.49 -6.77
C PHE A 50 2.55 -11.30 -7.72
N SER A 51 3.69 -11.20 -8.41
CA SER A 51 3.94 -10.18 -9.43
C SER A 51 2.90 -10.22 -10.56
N ASP A 52 2.63 -11.41 -11.10
CA ASP A 52 1.64 -11.60 -12.16
C ASP A 52 0.24 -11.26 -11.67
N MET A 53 -0.13 -11.72 -10.47
CA MET A 53 -1.42 -11.44 -9.86
C MET A 53 -1.66 -9.93 -9.71
N PHE A 54 -0.67 -9.17 -9.22
CA PHE A 54 -0.80 -7.72 -9.07
C PHE A 54 -0.94 -7.01 -10.42
N THR A 55 -0.21 -7.46 -11.44
CA THR A 55 -0.29 -6.90 -12.80
C THR A 55 -1.70 -7.09 -13.37
N VAL A 56 -2.31 -8.26 -13.15
CA VAL A 56 -3.70 -8.53 -13.56
C VAL A 56 -4.68 -7.62 -12.80
N ALA A 57 -4.56 -7.53 -11.47
CA ALA A 57 -5.43 -6.69 -10.63
C ALA A 57 -5.43 -5.22 -11.05
N GLU A 58 -4.25 -4.67 -11.37
CA GLU A 58 -4.10 -3.28 -11.83
C GLU A 58 -4.69 -3.05 -13.22
N ASN A 59 -4.58 -4.02 -14.12
CA ASN A 59 -5.11 -3.90 -15.49
C ASN A 59 -6.64 -4.01 -15.51
N VAL A 60 -7.24 -4.84 -14.65
CA VAL A 60 -8.70 -4.94 -14.51
C VAL A 60 -9.29 -3.67 -13.90
N GLY A 61 -8.57 -3.03 -12.97
CA GLY A 61 -8.98 -1.77 -12.32
C GLY A 61 -8.88 -0.51 -13.20
N ARG A 62 -8.35 -0.63 -14.43
CA ARG A 62 -8.12 0.48 -15.38
C ARG A 62 -9.42 0.95 -16.05
N GLY A 63 -10.43 1.26 -15.23
CA GLY A 63 -11.77 1.73 -15.63
C GLY A 63 -12.53 2.47 -14.51
N GLY A 64 -11.88 2.75 -13.38
CA GLY A 64 -12.42 3.59 -12.30
C GLY A 64 -13.31 2.87 -11.28
N LYS A 65 -13.44 1.54 -11.35
CA LYS A 65 -14.10 0.75 -10.30
C LYS A 65 -13.12 -0.22 -9.67
N ASN A 66 -12.74 0.10 -8.43
CA ASN A 66 -12.28 -0.84 -7.41
C ASN A 66 -11.10 -1.73 -7.81
N ILE A 67 -9.89 -1.18 -7.70
CA ILE A 67 -8.64 -1.93 -7.89
C ILE A 67 -8.55 -2.98 -6.77
N GLU A 68 -8.41 -4.25 -7.14
CA GLU A 68 -8.28 -5.34 -6.18
C GLU A 68 -6.98 -5.18 -5.36
N GLY A 69 -7.06 -5.39 -4.06
CA GLY A 69 -5.96 -5.20 -3.11
C GLY A 69 -5.75 -3.77 -2.63
N SER A 70 -6.48 -2.79 -3.15
CA SER A 70 -6.30 -1.37 -2.81
C SER A 70 -6.76 -0.98 -1.40
N SER A 71 -7.69 -1.75 -0.81
CA SER A 71 -8.30 -1.43 0.48
C SER A 71 -8.94 -2.65 1.14
N ALA A 72 -9.36 -2.48 2.41
CA ALA A 72 -10.08 -3.53 3.14
C ALA A 72 -11.45 -3.86 2.54
N ASP A 73 -12.04 -2.94 1.77
CA ASP A 73 -13.32 -3.15 1.07
C ASP A 73 -13.14 -3.92 -0.25
N TYR A 74 -11.93 -3.84 -0.82
CA TYR A 74 -11.54 -4.50 -2.07
C TYR A 74 -10.23 -5.27 -1.89
N PRO A 75 -10.18 -6.30 -1.02
CA PRO A 75 -8.97 -7.11 -0.86
C PRO A 75 -8.78 -8.06 -2.04
N ILE A 76 -7.54 -8.49 -2.27
CA ILE A 76 -7.29 -9.67 -3.12
C ILE A 76 -7.69 -10.91 -2.35
N LYS A 77 -8.64 -11.67 -2.89
CA LYS A 77 -9.11 -12.89 -2.24
C LYS A 77 -8.30 -14.09 -2.73
N LEU A 78 -7.58 -14.72 -1.82
CA LEU A 78 -6.85 -15.95 -2.10
C LEU A 78 -7.65 -17.13 -1.54
N GLU A 79 -8.03 -18.04 -2.43
CA GLU A 79 -8.75 -19.28 -2.09
C GLU A 79 -7.78 -20.47 -2.10
N GLY A 80 -8.07 -21.49 -1.29
CA GLY A 80 -7.26 -22.72 -1.22
C GLY A 80 -5.95 -22.59 -0.44
N VAL A 81 -5.75 -21.48 0.27
CA VAL A 81 -4.61 -21.24 1.18
C VAL A 81 -5.16 -21.05 2.60
N ASN A 82 -4.46 -21.56 3.61
CA ASN A 82 -4.82 -21.30 5.02
C ASN A 82 -4.21 -19.98 5.49
N ALA A 83 -4.93 -19.24 6.33
CA ALA A 83 -4.42 -17.97 6.87
C ALA A 83 -3.12 -18.16 7.67
N SER A 84 -2.99 -19.25 8.43
CA SER A 84 -1.79 -19.56 9.22
C SER A 84 -0.56 -19.83 8.36
N ASP A 85 -0.73 -20.51 7.22
CA ASP A 85 0.38 -20.82 6.33
C ASP A 85 0.91 -19.55 5.67
N PHE A 86 0.00 -18.62 5.34
CA PHE A 86 0.37 -17.32 4.82
C PHE A 86 1.04 -16.43 5.88
N GLU A 87 0.58 -16.47 7.12
CA GLU A 87 1.25 -15.77 8.25
C GLU A 87 2.69 -16.26 8.43
N CYS A 88 2.92 -17.57 8.47
CA CYS A 88 4.27 -18.15 8.52
C CYS A 88 5.16 -17.70 7.36
N LEU A 89 4.60 -17.62 6.14
CA LEU A 89 5.33 -17.11 4.97
C LEU A 89 5.72 -15.63 5.17
N LEU A 90 4.80 -14.81 5.68
CA LEU A 90 5.09 -13.39 5.93
C LEU A 90 6.20 -13.24 6.99
N GLU A 91 6.17 -13.99 8.08
CA GLU A 91 7.24 -13.98 9.09
C GLU A 91 8.61 -14.19 8.45
N LEU A 92 8.75 -15.24 7.63
CA LEU A 92 10.01 -15.55 6.93
C LEU A 92 10.45 -14.46 5.95
N LEU A 93 9.50 -13.81 5.28
CA LEU A 93 9.81 -12.75 4.31
C LEU A 93 10.26 -11.46 5.00
N TYR A 94 9.68 -11.13 6.16
CA TYR A 94 10.00 -9.93 6.94
C TYR A 94 11.25 -10.09 7.84
N GLU A 95 11.75 -11.30 8.04
CA GLU A 95 12.98 -11.58 8.78
C GLU A 95 14.28 -11.22 8.03
N LYS A 96 14.19 -10.69 6.79
CA LYS A 96 15.34 -10.30 5.96
C LYS A 96 16.06 -9.02 6.41
#